data_AF-A0A392N9U9-F1
#
_entry.id   AF-A0A392N9U9-F1
#
_cell.length_a   1.000
_cell.length_b   1.000
_cell.length_c   1.000
_cell.angle_alpha   90.00
_cell.angle_beta   90.00
_cell.angle_gamma   90.00
#
_symmetry.space_group_name_H-M   'P 1'
#
loop_
_entity.id
_entity.type
_entity.pdbx_description
1 polymer ?
#
loop_
_entity_poly.entity_id
_entity_poly.type
_entity_poly.pdbx_seq_one_letter_code
_entity_poly.pdbx_strand_id
1 'polypeptide(L)'
;MISFKTLQLVGTDHCAWNSTQKARGIDDFRKIPNGVNGIEERMHLVWDIMVESGQISVTDYVRLTSTECARIFNIYPRKGAILPGSDADIIILNPNSSFEITAKSHHSRSDTNVYEGRKGK
;
A
#
# COMPACT_ATOMS: atom_id res chain seq x y z
N MET A 1 4.61 -2.55 -17.57
CA MET A 1 4.41 -1.08 -17.51
C MET A 1 2.93 -0.84 -17.25
N ILE A 2 2.55 -0.28 -16.10
CA ILE A 2 1.14 0.09 -15.86
C ILE A 2 0.81 1.25 -16.80
N SER A 3 -0.18 1.09 -17.67
CA SER A 3 -0.74 2.22 -18.43
C SER A 3 -1.65 3.01 -17.49
N PHE A 4 -1.23 4.20 -17.07
CA PHE A 4 -1.87 4.99 -16.00
C PHE A 4 -3.27 5.54 -16.32
N LYS A 5 -3.77 5.31 -17.54
CA LYS A 5 -5.16 5.58 -17.93
C LYS A 5 -6.06 4.33 -17.87
N THR A 6 -5.49 3.15 -17.68
CA THR A 6 -6.24 1.89 -17.62
C THR A 6 -6.55 1.46 -16.18
N LEU A 7 -5.65 1.72 -15.23
CA LEU A 7 -5.84 1.43 -13.79
C LEU A 7 -6.05 2.73 -13.00
N GLN A 8 -7.04 2.71 -12.09
CA GLN A 8 -7.52 3.93 -11.40
C GLN A 8 -7.05 4.09 -9.95
N LEU A 9 -6.72 2.99 -9.24
CA LEU A 9 -6.27 3.06 -7.84
C LEU A 9 -5.38 1.88 -7.45
N VAL A 10 -4.68 2.00 -6.32
CA VAL A 10 -3.86 0.93 -5.72
C VAL A 10 -4.43 0.51 -4.37
N GLY A 11 -4.84 -0.76 -4.27
CA GLY A 11 -5.18 -1.45 -3.03
C GLY A 11 -4.06 -2.42 -2.61
N THR A 12 -4.27 -3.16 -1.51
CA THR A 12 -3.25 -4.07 -0.94
C THR A 12 -3.65 -5.52 -0.93
N ASP A 13 -4.96 -5.81 -0.97
CA ASP A 13 -5.49 -7.15 -0.68
C ASP A 13 -4.91 -7.73 0.62
N HIS A 14 -4.78 -6.88 1.65
CA HIS A 14 -4.17 -7.27 2.91
C HIS A 14 -4.95 -8.42 3.57
N CYS A 15 -4.36 -9.60 3.54
CA CYS A 15 -4.89 -10.84 4.08
C CYS A 15 -3.71 -11.63 4.68
N ALA A 16 -3.21 -11.14 5.81
CA ALA A 16 -1.96 -11.63 6.38
C ALA A 16 -2.14 -12.94 7.16
N TRP A 17 -1.26 -13.89 6.90
CA TRP A 17 -1.14 -15.16 7.61
C TRP A 17 0.30 -15.34 8.09
N ASN A 18 0.48 -15.82 9.31
CA ASN A 18 1.82 -16.14 9.81
C ASN A 18 2.36 -17.44 9.20
N SER A 19 3.66 -17.69 9.40
CA SER A 19 4.36 -18.86 8.87
C SER A 19 3.70 -20.18 9.28
N THR A 20 3.23 -20.29 10.53
CA THR A 20 2.56 -21.49 11.06
C THR A 20 1.23 -21.75 10.34
N GLN A 21 0.47 -20.70 10.03
CA GLN A 21 -0.78 -20.82 9.27
C GLN A 21 -0.52 -21.18 7.82
N LYS A 22 0.50 -20.61 7.19
CA LYS A 22 0.93 -20.95 5.82
C LYS A 22 1.40 -22.40 5.72
N ALA A 23 2.11 -22.91 6.72
CA ALA A 23 2.63 -24.28 6.79
C ALA A 23 1.53 -25.37 6.79
N ARG A 24 0.25 -25.02 6.98
CA ARG A 24 -0.88 -25.97 6.82
C ARG A 24 -0.93 -26.64 5.44
N GLY A 25 -0.33 -26.00 4.42
CA GLY A 25 -0.21 -26.57 3.08
C GLY A 25 1.19 -27.04 2.71
N ILE A 26 2.05 -27.39 3.68
CA ILE A 26 3.44 -27.83 3.41
C ILE A 26 3.51 -29.02 2.43
N ASP A 27 2.54 -29.93 2.49
CA ASP A 27 2.46 -31.11 1.61
C ASP A 27 1.43 -30.96 0.47
N ASP A 28 0.66 -29.87 0.45
CA ASP A 28 -0.39 -29.62 -0.55
C ASP A 28 -0.64 -28.11 -0.68
N PHE A 29 -0.12 -27.50 -1.75
CA PHE A 29 -0.19 -26.06 -1.96
C PHE A 29 -1.63 -25.52 -1.99
N ARG A 30 -2.62 -26.36 -2.33
CA ARG A 30 -4.04 -25.99 -2.37
C ARG A 30 -4.60 -25.69 -0.97
N LYS A 31 -3.92 -26.15 0.08
CA LYS A 31 -4.28 -25.92 1.49
C LYS A 31 -3.55 -24.72 2.11
N ILE A 32 -2.63 -24.08 1.38
CA ILE A 32 -1.98 -22.86 1.84
C ILE A 32 -3.03 -21.75 1.84
N PRO A 33 -3.31 -21.08 2.97
CA PRO A 33 -4.23 -19.95 2.98
C PRO A 33 -3.68 -18.83 2.09
N ASN A 34 -4.47 -18.35 1.14
CA ASN A 34 -4.06 -17.28 0.22
C ASN A 34 -4.11 -15.91 0.89
N GLY A 35 -3.15 -15.05 0.56
CA GLY A 35 -3.05 -13.69 1.11
C GLY A 35 -1.65 -13.32 1.59
N VAL A 36 -1.37 -12.01 1.61
CA VAL A 36 -0.08 -11.40 2.01
C VAL A 36 -0.31 -10.11 2.80
N ASN A 37 0.76 -9.55 3.39
CA ASN A 37 0.74 -8.22 4.00
C ASN A 37 0.89 -7.10 2.93
N GLY A 38 0.71 -5.83 3.35
CA GLY A 38 0.85 -4.70 2.41
C GLY A 38 0.16 -3.40 2.85
N ILE A 39 -0.72 -3.41 3.86
CA ILE A 39 -1.50 -2.24 4.29
C ILE A 39 -0.62 -1.06 4.74
N GLU A 40 0.45 -1.36 5.46
CA GLU A 40 1.42 -0.39 5.97
C GLU A 40 2.42 0.05 4.88
N GLU A 41 2.81 -0.89 4.04
CA GLU A 41 3.87 -0.71 3.06
C GLU A 41 3.40 0.03 1.81
N ARG A 42 2.11 -0.04 1.48
CA ARG A 42 1.53 0.49 0.22
C ARG A 42 2.00 1.88 -0.13
N MET A 43 1.93 2.82 0.82
CA MET A 43 2.22 4.23 0.56
C MET A 43 3.70 4.43 0.22
N HIS A 44 4.60 3.84 1.02
CA HIS A 44 6.05 3.86 0.77
C HIS A 44 6.41 3.22 -0.56
N LEU A 45 5.82 2.06 -0.89
CA LEU A 45 6.11 1.35 -2.13
C LEU A 45 5.65 2.10 -3.38
N VAL A 46 4.45 2.68 -3.36
CA VAL A 46 3.94 3.47 -4.49
C VAL A 46 4.79 4.74 -4.68
N TRP A 47 5.20 5.40 -3.59
CA TRP A 47 6.09 6.55 -3.65
C TRP A 47 7.45 6.17 -4.27
N ASP A 48 8.16 5.24 -3.66
CA ASP A 48 9.51 4.81 -4.07
C ASP A 48 9.54 4.25 -5.51
N ILE A 49 8.60 3.39 -5.87
CA ILE A 49 8.61 2.72 -7.18
C ILE A 49 8.15 3.65 -8.30
N MET A 50 7.24 4.58 -8.02
CA MET A 50 6.50 5.27 -9.08
C MET A 50 6.75 6.78 -9.09
N VAL A 51 6.84 7.43 -7.92
CA VAL A 51 7.11 8.86 -7.82
C VAL A 51 8.61 9.12 -7.95
N GLU A 52 9.43 8.50 -7.11
CA GLU A 52 10.90 8.70 -7.12
C GLU A 52 11.53 8.26 -8.45
N SER A 53 10.99 7.20 -9.07
CA SER A 53 11.46 6.76 -10.39
C SER A 53 10.98 7.66 -11.55
N GLY A 54 10.16 8.68 -11.28
CA GLY A 54 9.59 9.57 -12.30
C GLY A 54 8.49 8.96 -13.19
N GLN A 55 7.91 7.81 -12.81
CA GLN A 55 6.82 7.19 -13.58
C GLN A 55 5.49 7.95 -13.44
N ILE A 56 5.25 8.56 -12.29
CA ILE A 56 4.05 9.36 -12.01
C ILE A 56 4.40 10.65 -11.28
N SER A 57 3.52 11.65 -11.36
CA SER A 57 3.64 12.87 -10.56
C SER A 57 3.21 12.65 -9.10
N VAL A 58 3.58 13.56 -8.21
CA VAL A 58 3.05 13.59 -6.82
C VAL A 58 1.52 13.73 -6.80
N THR A 59 0.95 14.44 -7.78
CA THR A 59 -0.52 14.58 -7.87
C THR A 59 -1.17 13.26 -8.27
N ASP A 60 -0.54 12.49 -9.16
CA ASP A 60 -0.99 11.13 -9.49
C ASP A 60 -0.90 10.19 -8.29
N TYR A 61 0.13 10.31 -7.45
CA TYR A 61 0.23 9.55 -6.21
C TYR A 61 -0.97 9.79 -5.30
N VAL A 62 -1.35 11.05 -5.05
CA VAL A 62 -2.53 11.40 -4.26
C VAL A 62 -3.80 10.82 -4.91
N ARG A 63 -3.92 10.98 -6.23
CA ARG A 63 -5.06 10.49 -7.03
C ARG A 63 -5.23 8.97 -6.88
N LEU A 64 -4.17 8.19 -7.13
CA LEU A 64 -4.19 6.72 -7.12
C LEU A 64 -4.35 6.10 -5.72
N THR A 65 -3.88 6.80 -4.68
CA THR A 65 -3.87 6.25 -3.31
C THR A 65 -5.06 6.69 -2.46
N SER A 66 -5.78 7.75 -2.86
CA SER A 66 -6.89 8.32 -2.09
C SER A 66 -8.06 8.84 -2.94
N THR A 67 -7.86 9.86 -3.78
CA THR A 67 -8.95 10.61 -4.42
C THR A 67 -9.81 9.74 -5.35
N GLU A 68 -9.22 8.89 -6.18
CA GLU A 68 -9.99 8.02 -7.09
C GLU A 68 -10.79 6.97 -6.33
N CYS A 69 -10.21 6.41 -5.27
CA CYS A 69 -10.93 5.50 -4.38
C CYS A 69 -12.17 6.20 -3.78
N ALA A 70 -12.00 7.41 -3.26
CA ALA A 70 -13.12 8.17 -2.70
C ALA A 70 -14.20 8.49 -3.74
N ARG A 71 -13.85 8.76 -5.00
CA ARG A 71 -14.81 8.96 -6.09
C ARG A 71 -15.55 7.67 -6.44
N ILE A 72 -14.81 6.58 -6.65
CA ILE A 72 -15.36 5.26 -7.03
C ILE A 72 -16.34 4.75 -5.97
N PHE A 73 -16.01 4.93 -4.69
CA PHE A 73 -16.89 4.53 -3.58
C PHE A 73 -17.87 5.63 -3.13
N ASN A 74 -18.03 6.70 -3.93
CA ASN A 74 -19.01 7.77 -3.72
C ASN A 74 -18.94 8.46 -2.33
N ILE A 75 -17.72 8.72 -1.86
CA ILE A 75 -17.45 9.42 -0.58
C ILE A 75 -16.57 10.66 -0.76
N TYR A 76 -16.33 11.10 -2.00
CA TYR A 76 -15.69 12.38 -2.31
C TYR A 76 -16.72 13.53 -2.26
N PRO A 77 -16.40 14.73 -1.72
CA PRO A 77 -15.10 15.15 -1.17
C PRO A 77 -14.94 14.88 0.32
N ARG A 78 -15.85 14.16 1.00
CA ARG A 78 -15.72 13.88 2.44
C ARG A 78 -14.37 13.20 2.76
N LYS A 79 -13.92 12.26 1.92
CA LYS A 79 -12.58 11.65 1.96
C LYS A 79 -11.77 11.96 0.71
N GLY A 80 -10.45 11.83 0.81
CA GLY A 80 -9.53 11.95 -0.34
C GLY A 80 -9.38 13.37 -0.90
N ALA A 81 -9.67 14.39 -0.08
CA ALA A 81 -9.56 15.80 -0.42
C ALA A 81 -9.07 16.62 0.79
N ILE A 82 -8.31 17.69 0.52
CA ILE A 82 -7.99 18.74 1.49
C ILE A 82 -8.81 19.97 1.07
N LEU A 83 -10.06 20.02 1.53
CA LEU A 83 -11.01 21.08 1.23
C LEU A 83 -11.84 21.41 2.50
N PRO A 84 -12.37 22.63 2.62
CA PRO A 84 -13.34 22.95 3.67
C PRO A 84 -14.52 21.97 3.68
N GLY A 85 -14.82 21.38 4.84
CA GLY A 85 -15.88 20.40 5.02
C GLY A 85 -15.50 18.93 4.75
N SER A 86 -14.27 18.65 4.28
CA SER A 86 -13.73 17.29 4.24
C SER A 86 -13.31 16.81 5.63
N ASP A 87 -13.30 15.50 5.84
CA ASP A 87 -12.75 14.92 7.07
C ASP A 87 -11.23 15.15 7.09
N ALA A 88 -10.69 15.45 8.28
CA ALA A 88 -9.29 15.80 8.48
C ALA A 88 -8.33 14.58 8.51
N ASP A 89 -8.48 13.66 7.55
CA ASP A 89 -7.60 12.51 7.37
C ASP A 89 -6.36 12.91 6.55
N ILE A 90 -5.36 13.48 7.23
CA ILE A 90 -4.18 14.10 6.60
C ILE A 90 -2.91 13.34 6.95
N ILE A 91 -2.06 13.09 5.95
CA ILE A 91 -0.71 12.53 6.12
C ILE A 91 0.30 13.65 5.85
N ILE A 92 1.23 13.87 6.78
CA ILE A 92 2.43 14.68 6.55
C ILE A 92 3.50 13.75 5.97
N LEU A 93 3.79 13.90 4.68
CA LEU A 93 4.77 13.08 3.96
C LEU A 93 6.09 13.85 3.85
N ASN A 94 7.17 13.27 4.37
CA ASN A 94 8.54 13.78 4.17
C ASN A 94 9.20 13.04 2.99
N PRO A 95 9.36 13.67 1.82
CA PRO A 95 9.91 13.01 0.62
C PRO A 95 11.42 12.73 0.71
N ASN A 96 12.09 13.17 1.77
CA ASN A 96 13.53 12.95 1.97
C ASN A 96 13.81 11.85 3.03
N SER A 97 12.79 11.13 3.46
CA SER A 97 12.85 10.17 4.57
C SER A 97 13.09 8.74 4.07
N SER A 98 14.29 8.19 4.27
CA SER A 98 14.53 6.79 3.92
C SER A 98 13.78 5.81 4.81
N PHE A 99 13.47 4.63 4.27
CA PHE A 99 12.87 3.53 5.01
C PHE A 99 13.57 2.19 4.71
N GLU A 100 13.45 1.25 5.64
CA GLU A 100 13.76 -0.17 5.46
C GLU A 100 12.58 -1.00 5.96
N ILE A 101 12.02 -1.85 5.09
CA ILE A 101 10.88 -2.70 5.45
C ILE A 101 11.40 -3.99 6.08
N THR A 102 10.99 -4.26 7.31
CA THR A 102 11.26 -5.53 7.99
C THR A 102 10.03 -6.02 8.75
N ALA A 103 9.87 -7.34 8.85
CA ALA A 103 8.86 -7.95 9.72
C ALA A 103 9.14 -7.66 11.21
N LYS A 104 10.38 -7.31 11.56
CA LYS A 104 10.74 -6.96 12.95
C LYS A 104 10.19 -5.61 13.38
N SER A 105 10.01 -4.67 12.44
CA SER A 105 9.64 -3.29 12.72
C SER A 105 8.27 -2.89 12.20
N HIS A 106 7.61 -3.72 11.39
CA HIS A 106 6.24 -3.43 10.94
C HIS A 106 5.23 -3.55 12.09
N HIS A 107 4.05 -2.98 11.89
CA HIS A 107 2.95 -3.01 12.86
C HIS A 107 2.00 -4.19 12.61
N SER A 108 2.24 -4.99 11.56
CA SER A 108 1.49 -6.21 11.28
C SER A 108 1.71 -7.27 12.37
N ARG A 109 0.72 -8.14 12.57
CA ARG A 109 0.83 -9.33 13.43
C ARG A 109 1.48 -10.53 12.73
N SER A 110 1.74 -10.41 11.42
CA SER A 110 2.47 -11.42 10.66
C SER A 110 3.91 -11.51 11.16
N ASP A 111 4.50 -12.69 11.16
CA ASP A 111 5.92 -12.91 11.45
C ASP A 111 6.80 -12.78 10.20
N THR A 112 6.19 -12.42 9.07
CA THR A 112 6.84 -12.27 7.76
C THR A 112 6.36 -11.01 7.06
N ASN A 113 7.23 -10.46 6.20
CA ASN A 113 6.90 -9.36 5.31
C ASN A 113 7.32 -9.73 3.88
N VAL A 114 6.41 -9.65 2.90
CA VAL A 114 6.75 -9.96 1.49
C VAL A 114 7.71 -8.94 0.86
N TYR A 115 7.93 -7.80 1.51
CA TYR A 115 8.86 -6.76 1.10
C TYR A 115 10.11 -6.68 2.00
N GLU A 116 10.42 -7.77 2.73
CA GLU A 116 11.56 -7.83 3.65
C GLU A 116 12.87 -7.33 3.02
N GLY A 117 13.58 -6.46 3.75
CA GLY A 117 14.88 -5.91 3.36
C GLY A 117 14.81 -4.83 2.27
N ARG A 118 13.61 -4.47 1.78
CA ARG A 118 13.47 -3.39 0.81
C ARG A 118 13.84 -2.06 1.46
N LYS A 119 14.68 -1.30 0.77
CA LYS A 119 15.10 0.06 1.14
C LYS A 119 14.63 1.05 0.09
N GLY A 120 14.27 2.24 0.53
CA GLY A 120 13.83 3.33 -0.33
C GLY A 120 14.09 4.69 0.28
N LYS A 121 13.75 5.73 -0.47
CA LYS A 121 13.75 7.13 -0.02
C LYS A 121 12.36 7.63 0.30
#